data_AF-A0A938YCC1-F1
#
_entry.id   AF-A0A938YCC1-F1
#
_cell.length_a   1.000
_cell.length_b   1.000
_cell.length_c   1.000
_cell.angle_alpha   90.00
_cell.angle_beta   90.00
_cell.angle_gamma   90.00
#
_symmetry.space_group_name_H-M   'P 1'
#
loop_
_entity.id
_entity.type
_entity.pdbx_description
1 polymer ?
#
loop_
_entity_poly.entity_id
_entity_poly.type
_entity_poly.pdbx_seq_one_letter_code
_entity_poly.pdbx_strand_id
1 'polypeptide(L)'
;MLGDPDPEVRDTLAYAFLATWTEHGVYDDLLTGLGDGMCAGLTVGLGETDTDSVFRRSFSALVLAECIDRDTVVRRQPADRILGWGDRLAGWYVREQDLRGFVPGKGWAHAAAHGADALGALARSPHLDVPELTVLLDVIADRVLAPGTPLLVHGEPDRIAHAVLEILLRDRVPLSILEPWVARLEMGARVKPSRGEDPYLRTGNAQAVLRALYLQLAVSPRQPEVRSDLLLCVVASLRRIHPALLTR
;
A
#
# COMPACT_ATOMS: atom_id res chain seq x y z
N MET A 1 -5.17 -22.23 5.66
CA MET A 1 -4.26 -21.67 6.69
C MET A 1 -4.12 -20.15 6.57
N LEU A 2 -3.65 -19.57 5.46
CA LEU A 2 -3.57 -18.08 5.37
C LEU A 2 -4.93 -17.34 5.43
N GLY A 3 -6.04 -18.03 5.21
CA GLY A 3 -7.39 -17.49 5.40
C GLY A 3 -8.07 -17.96 6.68
N ASP A 4 -7.33 -18.55 7.62
CA ASP A 4 -7.91 -19.04 8.87
C ASP A 4 -8.32 -17.86 9.77
N PRO A 5 -9.51 -17.91 10.40
CA PRO A 5 -9.91 -16.87 11.35
C PRO A 5 -9.07 -16.87 12.63
N ASP A 6 -8.40 -17.98 12.97
CA ASP A 6 -7.49 -18.06 14.12
C ASP A 6 -6.13 -17.39 13.78
N PRO A 7 -5.77 -16.28 14.44
CA PRO A 7 -4.49 -15.60 14.19
C PRO A 7 -3.27 -16.46 14.53
N GLU A 8 -3.36 -17.42 15.46
CA GLU A 8 -2.23 -18.30 15.74
C GLU A 8 -1.93 -19.22 14.55
N VAL A 9 -2.97 -19.71 13.87
CA VAL A 9 -2.82 -20.54 12.67
C VAL A 9 -2.36 -19.68 11.48
N ARG A 10 -2.93 -18.49 11.33
CA ARG A 10 -2.70 -17.63 10.17
C ARG A 10 -1.40 -16.84 10.25
N ASP A 11 -1.21 -16.06 11.32
CA ASP A 11 -0.10 -15.13 11.49
C ASP A 11 1.16 -15.88 11.99
N THR A 12 1.04 -16.55 13.14
CA THR A 12 2.17 -17.17 13.85
C THR A 12 2.70 -18.41 13.14
N LEU A 13 1.83 -19.23 12.55
CA LEU A 13 2.24 -20.42 11.81
C LEU A 13 2.35 -20.12 10.32
N ALA A 14 1.23 -19.97 9.61
CA ALA A 14 1.24 -19.99 8.15
C ALA A 14 2.06 -18.86 7.53
N TYR A 15 1.81 -17.61 7.93
CA TYR A 15 2.54 -16.48 7.39
C TYR A 15 4.01 -16.49 7.82
N ALA A 16 4.30 -16.65 9.12
CA ALA A 16 5.69 -16.63 9.60
C ALA A 16 6.55 -17.70 8.90
N PHE A 17 6.07 -18.95 8.75
CA PHE A 17 6.82 -19.97 8.03
C PHE A 17 7.04 -19.61 6.56
N LEU A 18 6.00 -19.14 5.86
CA LEU A 18 6.12 -18.76 4.45
C LEU A 18 7.09 -17.59 4.27
N ALA A 19 6.98 -16.55 5.08
CA ALA A 19 7.86 -15.39 5.04
C ALA A 19 9.31 -15.80 5.30
N THR A 20 9.59 -16.46 6.42
CA THR A 20 10.94 -16.90 6.80
C THR A 20 11.55 -17.87 5.78
N TRP A 21 10.78 -18.81 5.24
CA TRP A 21 11.30 -19.76 4.25
C TRP A 21 11.54 -19.12 2.89
N THR A 22 10.71 -18.14 2.51
CA THR A 22 10.90 -17.36 1.28
C THR A 22 12.13 -16.48 1.40
N GLU A 23 12.28 -15.75 2.52
CA GLU A 23 13.45 -14.92 2.82
C GLU A 23 14.76 -15.71 2.76
N HIS A 24 14.80 -16.88 3.41
CA HIS A 24 15.97 -17.76 3.43
C HIS A 24 16.18 -18.56 2.13
N GLY A 25 15.31 -18.40 1.13
CA GLY A 25 15.45 -19.03 -0.19
C GLY A 25 15.07 -20.51 -0.27
N VAL A 26 14.40 -21.05 0.74
CA VAL A 26 13.88 -22.43 0.72
C VAL A 26 12.86 -22.62 -0.42
N TYR A 27 12.13 -21.55 -0.76
CA TYR A 27 11.14 -21.53 -1.85
C TYR A 27 11.70 -21.05 -3.20
N ASP A 28 12.99 -20.80 -3.37
CA ASP A 28 13.52 -20.17 -4.61
C ASP A 28 13.09 -20.90 -5.90
N ASP A 29 13.14 -22.24 -5.90
CA ASP A 29 12.78 -23.04 -7.06
C ASP A 29 11.25 -23.16 -7.24
N LEU A 30 10.48 -22.81 -6.21
CA LEU A 30 9.02 -22.86 -6.17
C LEU A 30 8.37 -21.46 -6.19
N LEU A 31 9.17 -20.40 -6.27
CA LEU A 31 8.74 -19.01 -6.11
C LEU A 31 7.65 -18.64 -7.11
N THR A 32 7.79 -19.14 -8.35
CA THR A 32 6.77 -19.04 -9.39
C THR A 32 5.40 -19.53 -8.91
N GLY A 33 5.35 -20.78 -8.46
CA GLY A 33 4.09 -21.41 -8.07
C GLY A 33 3.51 -20.79 -6.80
N LEU A 34 4.37 -20.36 -5.88
CA LEU A 34 3.96 -19.65 -4.68
C LEU A 34 3.30 -18.31 -5.03
N GLY A 35 3.96 -17.47 -5.85
CA GLY A 35 3.43 -16.19 -6.28
C GLY A 35 2.13 -16.32 -7.09
N ASP A 36 2.06 -17.27 -8.02
CA ASP A 36 0.83 -17.54 -8.78
C ASP A 36 -0.32 -17.99 -7.87
N GLY A 37 -0.02 -18.83 -6.87
CA GLY A 37 -0.97 -19.26 -5.85
C GLY A 37 -1.46 -18.10 -4.96
N MET A 38 -0.58 -17.17 -4.61
CA MET A 38 -0.96 -15.96 -3.87
C MET A 38 -1.82 -15.02 -4.73
N CYS A 39 -1.50 -14.85 -6.00
CA CYS A 39 -2.35 -14.12 -6.93
C CYS A 39 -3.76 -14.70 -7.03
N ALA A 40 -3.90 -16.03 -7.07
CA ALA A 40 -5.20 -16.67 -7.01
C ALA A 40 -5.91 -16.43 -5.66
N GLY A 41 -5.16 -16.32 -4.57
CA GLY A 41 -5.68 -15.97 -3.25
C GLY A 41 -6.30 -14.57 -3.16
N LEU A 42 -5.81 -13.61 -3.94
CA LEU A 42 -6.34 -12.23 -3.99
C LEU A 42 -7.80 -12.15 -4.46
N THR A 43 -8.29 -13.14 -5.19
CA THR A 43 -9.65 -13.11 -5.77
C THR A 43 -10.69 -13.84 -4.93
N VAL A 44 -10.27 -14.56 -3.88
CA VAL A 44 -11.17 -15.39 -3.05
C VAL A 44 -12.13 -14.51 -2.25
N GLY A 45 -13.42 -14.54 -2.60
CA GLY A 45 -14.45 -13.71 -1.96
C GLY A 45 -14.30 -12.21 -2.22
N LEU A 46 -13.59 -11.81 -3.28
CA LEU A 46 -13.37 -10.38 -3.59
C LEU A 46 -14.72 -9.65 -3.76
N GLY A 47 -14.88 -8.55 -3.04
CA GLY A 47 -16.11 -7.75 -3.00
C GLY A 47 -17.00 -8.06 -1.79
N GLU A 48 -16.77 -9.18 -1.09
CA GLU A 48 -17.37 -9.42 0.22
C GLU A 48 -16.82 -8.45 1.26
N THR A 49 -17.68 -8.09 2.21
CA THR A 49 -17.37 -7.26 3.38
C THR A 49 -17.83 -7.98 4.64
N ASP A 50 -17.15 -7.74 5.75
CA ASP A 50 -17.48 -8.29 7.07
C ASP A 50 -17.41 -9.82 7.18
N THR A 51 -16.78 -10.51 6.21
CA THR A 51 -16.57 -11.97 6.22
C THR A 51 -15.12 -12.32 6.51
N ASP A 52 -14.84 -13.60 6.77
CA ASP A 52 -13.46 -14.07 7.02
C ASP A 52 -12.64 -14.23 5.75
N SER A 53 -13.26 -14.07 4.56
CA SER A 53 -12.55 -14.20 3.29
C SER A 53 -11.49 -13.11 3.09
N VAL A 54 -11.60 -11.97 3.80
CA VAL A 54 -10.59 -10.90 3.81
C VAL A 54 -9.22 -11.40 4.25
N PHE A 55 -9.14 -12.32 5.21
CA PHE A 55 -7.86 -12.84 5.69
C PHE A 55 -7.10 -13.54 4.57
N ARG A 56 -7.80 -14.36 3.77
CA ARG A 56 -7.17 -15.04 2.62
C ARG A 56 -6.61 -14.03 1.62
N ARG A 57 -7.37 -13.01 1.25
CA ARG A 57 -6.94 -12.02 0.25
C ARG A 57 -5.77 -11.18 0.76
N SER A 58 -5.92 -10.63 1.96
CA SER A 58 -4.93 -9.76 2.58
C SER A 58 -3.59 -10.46 2.83
N PHE A 59 -3.59 -11.67 3.39
CA PHE A 59 -2.36 -12.42 3.62
C PHE A 59 -1.75 -12.96 2.33
N SER A 60 -2.55 -13.16 1.28
CA SER A 60 -1.97 -13.48 -0.04
C SER A 60 -1.20 -12.30 -0.61
N ALA A 61 -1.69 -11.06 -0.44
CA ALA A 61 -0.94 -9.87 -0.81
C ALA A 61 0.38 -9.76 -0.03
N LEU A 62 0.34 -10.02 1.28
CA LEU A 62 1.54 -9.97 2.13
C LEU A 62 2.59 -11.01 1.71
N VAL A 63 2.20 -12.27 1.50
CA VAL A 63 3.13 -13.31 1.04
C VAL A 63 3.62 -13.05 -0.40
N LEU A 64 2.78 -12.44 -1.25
CA LEU A 64 3.21 -12.03 -2.58
C LEU A 64 4.29 -10.93 -2.52
N ALA A 65 4.22 -10.03 -1.54
CA ALA A 65 5.28 -9.06 -1.27
C ALA A 65 6.61 -9.76 -0.96
N GLU A 66 6.60 -10.79 -0.09
CA GLU A 66 7.80 -11.61 0.21
C GLU A 66 8.38 -12.26 -1.05
N CYS A 67 7.52 -12.73 -1.95
CA CYS A 67 7.96 -13.34 -3.21
C CYS A 67 8.66 -12.33 -4.12
N ILE A 68 8.12 -11.12 -4.22
CA ILE A 68 8.65 -10.03 -5.06
C ILE A 68 9.96 -9.50 -4.48
N ASP A 69 10.05 -9.32 -3.16
CA ASP A 69 11.29 -8.90 -2.51
C ASP A 69 12.38 -9.98 -2.63
N ARG A 70 12.01 -11.26 -2.48
CA ARG A 70 12.96 -12.34 -2.70
C ARG A 70 13.49 -12.33 -4.12
N ASP A 71 12.63 -12.20 -5.12
CA ASP A 71 13.05 -12.13 -6.51
C ASP A 71 13.89 -10.89 -6.83
N THR A 72 13.62 -9.76 -6.17
CA THR A 72 14.46 -8.55 -6.29
C THR A 72 15.94 -8.84 -5.96
N VAL A 73 16.18 -9.75 -5.02
CA VAL A 73 17.53 -10.21 -4.63
C VAL A 73 18.06 -11.29 -5.58
N VAL A 74 17.29 -12.36 -5.85
CA VAL A 74 17.80 -13.53 -6.59
C VAL A 74 17.70 -13.42 -8.11
N ARG A 75 16.82 -12.56 -8.62
CA ARG A 75 16.57 -12.24 -10.04
C ARG A 75 16.35 -13.46 -10.91
N ARG A 76 15.44 -14.33 -10.48
CA ARG A 76 15.14 -15.60 -11.16
C ARG A 76 13.86 -15.55 -11.98
N GLN A 77 12.93 -14.66 -11.64
CA GLN A 77 11.70 -14.49 -12.40
C GLN A 77 11.92 -13.61 -13.63
N PRO A 78 11.23 -13.89 -14.74
CA PRO A 78 11.21 -12.98 -15.87
C PRO A 78 10.35 -11.75 -15.55
N ALA A 79 10.65 -10.62 -16.21
CA ALA A 79 10.01 -9.34 -15.93
C ALA A 79 8.48 -9.37 -16.10
N ASP A 80 7.99 -10.03 -17.16
CA ASP A 80 6.57 -10.20 -17.46
C ASP A 80 5.79 -10.86 -16.31
N ARG A 81 6.45 -11.76 -15.56
CA ARG A 81 5.82 -12.40 -14.40
C ARG A 81 5.68 -11.45 -13.23
N ILE A 82 6.72 -10.71 -12.88
CA ILE A 82 6.66 -9.72 -11.79
C ILE A 82 5.61 -8.66 -12.12
N LEU A 83 5.57 -8.20 -13.36
CA LEU A 83 4.54 -7.28 -13.84
C LEU A 83 3.13 -7.90 -13.77
N GLY A 84 2.97 -9.16 -14.19
CA GLY A 84 1.69 -9.86 -14.08
C GLY A 84 1.21 -10.07 -12.65
N TRP A 85 2.11 -10.29 -11.69
CA TRP A 85 1.77 -10.28 -10.26
C TRP A 85 1.38 -8.87 -9.80
N GLY A 86 2.10 -7.84 -10.26
CA GLY A 86 1.81 -6.44 -10.00
C GLY A 86 0.41 -6.02 -10.48
N ASP A 87 0.02 -6.40 -11.69
CA ASP A 87 -1.31 -6.10 -12.25
C ASP A 87 -2.44 -6.70 -11.40
N ARG A 88 -2.28 -7.96 -10.97
CA ARG A 88 -3.27 -8.64 -10.12
C ARG A 88 -3.35 -7.99 -8.75
N LEU A 89 -2.20 -7.61 -8.18
CA LEU A 89 -2.12 -6.92 -6.89
C LEU A 89 -2.78 -5.54 -6.97
N ALA A 90 -2.41 -4.71 -7.94
CA ALA A 90 -3.00 -3.38 -8.16
C ALA A 90 -4.51 -3.47 -8.38
N GLY A 91 -4.95 -4.40 -9.24
CA GLY A 91 -6.38 -4.62 -9.51
C GLY A 91 -7.15 -5.11 -8.28
N TRP A 92 -6.55 -5.96 -7.43
CA TRP A 92 -7.16 -6.31 -6.14
C TRP A 92 -7.19 -5.11 -5.19
N TYR A 93 -6.07 -4.40 -5.07
CA TYR A 93 -5.89 -3.33 -4.10
C TYR A 93 -6.82 -2.14 -4.31
N VAL A 94 -7.33 -1.89 -5.52
CA VAL A 94 -8.38 -0.88 -5.75
C VAL A 94 -9.80 -1.42 -5.60
N ARG A 95 -10.02 -2.72 -5.78
CA ARG A 95 -11.37 -3.35 -5.74
C ARG A 95 -11.75 -3.90 -4.37
N GLU A 96 -10.79 -4.15 -3.49
CA GLU A 96 -11.05 -4.66 -2.14
C GLU A 96 -12.03 -3.73 -1.39
N GLN A 97 -13.06 -4.32 -0.80
CA GLN A 97 -14.10 -3.59 -0.07
C GLN A 97 -13.98 -3.79 1.43
N ASP A 98 -13.41 -4.91 1.88
CA ASP A 98 -13.18 -5.16 3.29
C ASP A 98 -11.84 -4.56 3.73
N LEU A 99 -11.93 -3.38 4.35
CA LEU A 99 -10.77 -2.61 4.82
C LEU A 99 -10.66 -2.60 6.35
N ARG A 100 -11.25 -3.58 7.04
CA ARG A 100 -11.05 -3.71 8.48
C ARG A 100 -9.56 -3.92 8.77
N GLY A 101 -9.02 -3.15 9.71
CA GLY A 101 -7.64 -3.29 10.13
C GLY A 101 -7.47 -4.43 11.13
N PHE A 102 -8.09 -4.30 12.30
CA PHE A 102 -8.14 -5.33 13.34
C PHE A 102 -9.57 -5.87 13.53
N VAL A 103 -9.72 -7.19 13.62
CA VAL A 103 -10.99 -7.87 13.90
C VAL A 103 -10.91 -8.50 15.30
N PRO A 104 -11.73 -8.04 16.27
CA PRO A 104 -11.73 -8.60 17.62
C PRO A 104 -11.88 -10.12 17.63
N GLY A 105 -10.98 -10.80 18.35
CA GLY A 105 -10.94 -12.27 18.45
C GLY A 105 -10.34 -12.98 17.23
N LYS A 106 -10.09 -12.30 16.12
CA LYS A 106 -9.51 -12.88 14.89
C LYS A 106 -8.18 -12.26 14.46
N GLY A 107 -7.79 -11.12 15.05
CA GLY A 107 -6.51 -10.46 14.77
C GLY A 107 -6.54 -9.55 13.55
N TRP A 108 -5.41 -9.39 12.88
CA TRP A 108 -5.23 -8.45 11.79
C TRP A 108 -5.87 -8.93 10.48
N ALA A 109 -6.79 -8.13 9.93
CA ALA A 109 -7.25 -8.28 8.55
C ALA A 109 -6.36 -7.46 7.62
N HIS A 110 -6.16 -6.16 7.90
CA HIS A 110 -5.08 -5.33 7.33
C HIS A 110 -4.97 -5.29 5.80
N ALA A 111 -6.07 -5.42 5.06
CA ALA A 111 -6.02 -5.46 3.59
C ALA A 111 -5.38 -4.21 2.96
N ALA A 112 -5.71 -3.01 3.46
CA ALA A 112 -5.08 -1.75 3.02
C ALA A 112 -3.56 -1.74 3.33
N ALA A 113 -3.18 -2.27 4.48
CA ALA A 113 -1.81 -2.27 4.95
C ALA A 113 -0.93 -3.27 4.19
N HIS A 114 -1.39 -4.51 4.03
CA HIS A 114 -0.67 -5.55 3.29
C HIS A 114 -0.57 -5.24 1.80
N GLY A 115 -1.60 -4.60 1.23
CA GLY A 115 -1.53 -4.11 -0.13
C GLY A 115 -0.51 -2.99 -0.31
N ALA A 116 -0.43 -2.04 0.62
CA ALA A 116 0.62 -1.01 0.59
C ALA A 116 2.03 -1.62 0.64
N ASP A 117 2.28 -2.58 1.52
CA ASP A 117 3.56 -3.27 1.61
C ASP A 117 3.93 -3.98 0.31
N ALA A 118 2.97 -4.66 -0.32
CA ALA A 118 3.19 -5.33 -1.59
C ALA A 118 3.46 -4.35 -2.75
N LEU A 119 2.82 -3.17 -2.77
CA LEU A 119 3.16 -2.10 -3.71
C LEU A 119 4.57 -1.55 -3.45
N GLY A 120 4.99 -1.46 -2.19
CA GLY A 120 6.37 -1.11 -1.83
C GLY A 120 7.40 -2.15 -2.31
N ALA A 121 7.09 -3.44 -2.19
CA ALA A 121 7.91 -4.53 -2.72
C ALA A 121 8.03 -4.45 -4.25
N LEU A 122 6.91 -4.19 -4.96
CA LEU A 122 6.94 -3.94 -6.40
C LEU A 122 7.84 -2.76 -6.75
N ALA A 123 7.71 -1.64 -6.03
CA ALA A 123 8.52 -0.46 -6.28
C ALA A 123 10.04 -0.74 -6.19
N ARG A 124 10.46 -1.62 -5.27
CA ARG A 124 11.86 -2.04 -5.12
C ARG A 124 12.37 -2.92 -6.26
N SER A 125 11.49 -3.61 -6.98
CA SER A 125 11.89 -4.53 -8.04
C SER A 125 12.62 -3.79 -9.19
N PRO A 126 13.71 -4.36 -9.72
CA PRO A 126 14.43 -3.77 -10.85
C PRO A 126 13.64 -3.83 -12.17
N HIS A 127 12.51 -4.55 -12.20
CA HIS A 127 11.67 -4.69 -13.38
C HIS A 127 10.67 -3.54 -13.57
N LEU A 128 10.48 -2.68 -12.56
CA LEU A 128 9.62 -1.51 -12.67
C LEU A 128 10.45 -0.27 -13.03
N ASP A 129 9.97 0.47 -14.02
CA ASP A 129 10.52 1.77 -14.43
C ASP A 129 9.43 2.86 -14.29
N VAL A 130 9.70 4.06 -14.80
CA VAL A 130 8.83 5.24 -14.68
C VAL A 130 7.34 4.94 -14.95
N PRO A 131 6.94 4.22 -16.02
CA PRO A 131 5.52 3.95 -16.28
C PRO A 131 4.88 3.14 -15.15
N GLU A 132 5.50 2.04 -14.73
CA GLU A 132 4.95 1.16 -13.70
C GLU A 132 4.93 1.85 -12.34
N LEU A 133 6.00 2.57 -11.99
CA LEU A 133 6.07 3.34 -10.74
C LEU A 133 4.99 4.44 -10.68
N THR A 134 4.67 5.06 -11.82
CA THR A 134 3.57 6.02 -11.92
C THR A 134 2.21 5.35 -11.71
N VAL A 135 2.01 4.15 -12.26
CA VAL A 135 0.80 3.35 -12.01
C VAL A 135 0.67 3.01 -10.52
N LEU A 136 1.75 2.64 -9.83
CA LEU A 136 1.69 2.39 -8.38
C LEU A 136 1.24 3.62 -7.59
N LEU A 137 1.74 4.81 -7.94
CA LEU A 137 1.28 6.07 -7.35
C LEU A 137 -0.22 6.28 -7.57
N ASP A 138 -0.71 6.07 -8.79
CA ASP A 138 -2.13 6.22 -9.10
C ASP A 138 -3.01 5.22 -8.34
N VAL A 139 -2.58 3.96 -8.24
CA VAL A 139 -3.25 2.91 -7.46
C VAL A 139 -3.34 3.28 -5.98
N ILE A 140 -2.27 3.84 -5.40
CA ILE A 140 -2.27 4.34 -4.02
C ILE A 140 -3.27 5.49 -3.87
N ALA A 141 -3.27 6.47 -4.79
CA ALA A 141 -4.19 7.59 -4.74
C ALA A 141 -5.65 7.11 -4.91
N ASP A 142 -5.93 6.16 -5.80
CA ASP A 142 -7.25 5.56 -5.99
C ASP A 142 -7.77 4.94 -4.70
N ARG A 143 -6.95 4.12 -4.01
CA ARG A 143 -7.35 3.53 -2.72
C ARG A 143 -7.61 4.59 -1.66
N VAL A 144 -6.72 5.55 -1.50
CA VAL A 144 -6.84 6.59 -0.45
C VAL A 144 -8.07 7.48 -0.68
N LEU A 145 -8.41 7.73 -1.94
CA LEU A 145 -9.49 8.66 -2.34
C LEU A 145 -10.80 7.96 -2.70
N ALA A 146 -10.84 6.63 -2.70
CA ALA A 146 -12.02 5.87 -3.13
C ALA A 146 -13.24 6.22 -2.25
N PRO A 147 -14.39 6.58 -2.86
CA PRO A 147 -15.62 6.80 -2.12
C PRO A 147 -16.00 5.58 -1.29
N GLY A 148 -16.41 5.79 -0.03
CA GLY A 148 -16.82 4.69 0.86
C GLY A 148 -15.66 4.00 1.59
N THR A 149 -14.41 4.37 1.32
CA THR A 149 -13.25 3.91 2.11
C THR A 149 -13.42 4.37 3.57
N PRO A 150 -13.47 3.45 4.56
CA PRO A 150 -13.51 3.83 5.97
C PRO A 150 -12.22 4.53 6.39
N LEU A 151 -12.25 5.22 7.53
CA LEU A 151 -11.01 5.76 8.10
C LEU A 151 -10.04 4.63 8.43
N LEU A 152 -8.80 4.79 7.98
CA LEU A 152 -7.70 3.88 8.23
C LEU A 152 -6.98 4.31 9.51
N VAL A 153 -7.10 3.49 10.56
CA VAL A 153 -6.73 3.86 11.94
C VAL A 153 -5.81 2.85 12.64
N HIS A 154 -5.38 1.79 11.94
CA HIS A 154 -4.51 0.72 12.44
C HIS A 154 -3.09 0.80 11.85
N GLY A 155 -2.60 2.02 11.58
CA GLY A 155 -1.24 2.27 11.05
C GLY A 155 -1.12 2.12 9.53
N GLU A 156 -2.22 1.91 8.82
CA GLU A 156 -2.20 1.80 7.36
C GLU A 156 -1.73 3.10 6.66
N PRO A 157 -2.04 4.32 7.12
CA PRO A 157 -1.52 5.54 6.50
C PRO A 157 0.02 5.61 6.48
N ASP A 158 0.70 5.11 7.52
CA ASP A 158 2.16 5.08 7.58
C ASP A 158 2.72 4.05 6.58
N ARG A 159 2.10 2.88 6.47
CA ARG A 159 2.52 1.85 5.49
C ARG A 159 2.26 2.29 4.05
N ILE A 160 1.15 2.99 3.79
CA ILE A 160 0.86 3.62 2.49
C ILE A 160 1.91 4.69 2.16
N ALA A 161 2.25 5.58 3.10
CA ALA A 161 3.30 6.55 2.91
C ALA A 161 4.67 5.89 2.69
N HIS A 162 4.90 4.72 3.30
CA HIS A 162 6.13 3.95 3.11
C HIS A 162 6.22 3.38 1.69
N ALA A 163 5.13 2.83 1.16
CA ALA A 163 5.08 2.39 -0.23
C ALA A 163 5.42 3.53 -1.21
N VAL A 164 4.92 4.75 -0.94
CA VAL A 164 5.28 5.95 -1.72
C VAL A 164 6.76 6.28 -1.55
N LEU A 165 7.32 6.22 -0.34
CA LEU A 165 8.75 6.44 -0.13
C LEU A 165 9.60 5.43 -0.93
N GLU A 166 9.22 4.15 -0.97
CA GLU A 166 9.94 3.14 -1.74
C GLU A 166 9.89 3.41 -3.25
N ILE A 167 8.80 3.97 -3.77
CA ILE A 167 8.72 4.48 -5.15
C ILE A 167 9.70 5.64 -5.36
N LEU A 168 9.72 6.60 -4.44
CA LEU A 168 10.59 7.77 -4.53
C LEU A 168 12.07 7.39 -4.49
N LEU A 169 12.44 6.43 -3.65
CA LEU A 169 13.82 5.92 -3.51
C LEU A 169 14.35 5.21 -4.76
N ARG A 170 13.53 5.05 -5.80
CA ARG A 170 14.00 4.59 -7.11
C ARG A 170 14.68 5.70 -7.91
N ASP A 171 14.48 6.97 -7.54
CA ASP A 171 15.04 8.14 -8.22
C ASP A 171 14.76 8.12 -9.74
N ARG A 172 13.57 7.64 -10.11
CA ARG A 172 13.09 7.56 -11.51
C ARG A 172 11.94 8.50 -11.80
N VAL A 173 11.02 8.69 -10.85
CA VAL A 173 9.79 9.45 -11.06
C VAL A 173 10.09 10.95 -10.90
N PRO A 174 9.95 11.77 -11.97
CA PRO A 174 10.27 13.19 -11.90
C PRO A 174 9.22 13.97 -11.11
N LEU A 175 9.64 15.14 -10.63
CA LEU A 175 8.78 16.06 -9.87
C LEU A 175 7.52 16.47 -10.66
N SER A 176 7.59 16.53 -12.00
CA SER A 176 6.46 16.81 -12.88
C SER A 176 5.33 15.78 -12.81
N ILE A 177 5.59 14.57 -12.32
CA ILE A 177 4.58 13.54 -12.02
C ILE A 177 4.15 13.61 -10.55
N LEU A 178 5.12 13.82 -9.65
CA LEU A 178 4.88 13.83 -8.21
C LEU A 178 4.04 15.02 -7.73
N GLU A 179 4.26 16.22 -8.28
CA GLU A 179 3.48 17.41 -7.92
C GLU A 179 1.99 17.27 -8.23
N PRO A 180 1.57 16.87 -9.45
CA PRO A 180 0.17 16.53 -9.72
C PRO A 180 -0.40 15.46 -8.80
N TRP A 181 0.40 14.44 -8.47
CA TRP A 181 -0.04 13.38 -7.55
C TRP A 181 -0.29 13.89 -6.13
N VAL A 182 0.60 14.73 -5.58
CA VAL A 182 0.39 15.39 -4.29
C VAL A 182 -0.83 16.31 -4.34
N ALA A 183 -1.00 17.09 -5.41
CA ALA A 183 -2.15 17.96 -5.60
C ALA A 183 -3.47 17.16 -5.66
N ARG A 184 -3.46 15.96 -6.26
CA ARG A 184 -4.60 15.04 -6.27
C ARG A 184 -5.00 14.61 -4.85
N LEU A 185 -4.04 14.21 -4.01
CA LEU A 185 -4.31 13.90 -2.61
C LEU A 185 -4.77 15.14 -1.83
N GLU A 186 -4.18 16.31 -2.09
CA GLU A 186 -4.59 17.56 -1.46
C GLU A 186 -6.07 17.89 -1.74
N MET A 187 -6.52 17.73 -2.99
CA MET A 187 -7.92 17.94 -3.35
C MET A 187 -8.87 17.03 -2.56
N GLY A 188 -8.47 15.79 -2.31
CA GLY A 188 -9.20 14.83 -1.47
C GLY A 188 -9.09 15.08 0.03
N ALA A 189 -8.03 15.77 0.48
CA ALA A 189 -7.82 16.12 1.88
C ALA A 189 -8.53 17.40 2.32
N ARG A 190 -8.92 18.27 1.37
CA ARG A 190 -9.62 19.53 1.66
C ARG A 190 -11.04 19.30 2.15
N VAL A 191 -11.27 19.67 3.41
CA VAL A 191 -12.59 19.66 4.05
C VAL A 191 -13.53 20.60 3.29
N LYS A 192 -14.65 20.06 2.82
CA LYS A 192 -15.75 20.82 2.23
C LYS A 192 -16.94 20.72 3.18
N PRO A 193 -17.62 21.84 3.54
CA PRO A 193 -18.83 21.78 4.34
C PRO A 193 -19.86 20.85 3.67
N SER A 194 -20.30 19.83 4.39
CA SER A 194 -21.36 18.93 3.97
C SER A 194 -22.50 19.00 4.98
N ARG A 195 -23.75 18.90 4.52
CA ARG A 195 -24.92 18.83 5.41
C ARG A 195 -25.16 17.36 5.76
N GLY A 196 -25.05 17.02 7.05
CA GLY A 196 -25.45 15.70 7.55
C GLY A 196 -24.41 14.58 7.40
N GLU A 197 -23.22 14.88 6.88
CA GLU A 197 -22.09 13.95 6.83
C GLU A 197 -20.91 14.56 7.58
N ASP A 198 -20.15 13.74 8.31
CA ASP A 198 -18.87 14.16 8.87
C ASP A 198 -17.83 14.28 7.73
N PRO A 199 -17.37 15.51 7.39
CA PRO A 199 -16.45 15.70 6.29
C PRO A 199 -15.04 15.17 6.59
N TYR A 200 -14.70 14.90 7.86
CA TYR A 200 -13.41 14.33 8.25
C TYR A 200 -13.35 12.82 7.99
N LEU A 201 -14.47 12.11 7.99
CA LEU A 201 -14.51 10.69 7.58
C LEU A 201 -14.08 10.52 6.11
N ARG A 202 -14.39 11.49 5.26
CA ARG A 202 -14.08 11.46 3.82
C ARG A 202 -12.68 11.98 3.47
N THR A 203 -12.16 12.90 4.28
CA THR A 203 -10.90 13.60 3.99
C THR A 203 -9.74 13.10 4.85
N GLY A 204 -10.03 12.38 5.94
CA GLY A 204 -9.07 11.99 6.95
C GLY A 204 -7.95 11.08 6.44
N ASN A 205 -8.26 10.14 5.54
CA ASN A 205 -7.25 9.24 4.97
C ASN A 205 -6.20 10.01 4.15
N ALA A 206 -6.63 10.89 3.24
CA ALA A 206 -5.71 11.72 2.46
C ALA A 206 -4.88 12.65 3.36
N GLN A 207 -5.48 13.23 4.40
CA GLN A 207 -4.75 14.02 5.40
C GLN A 207 -3.73 13.18 6.19
N ALA A 208 -4.09 11.96 6.58
CA ALA A 208 -3.20 11.06 7.30
C ALA A 208 -2.01 10.64 6.43
N VAL A 209 -2.25 10.24 5.18
CA VAL A 209 -1.18 9.85 4.24
C VAL A 209 -0.24 11.03 3.92
N LEU A 210 -0.76 12.24 3.68
CA LEU A 210 0.10 13.41 3.45
C LEU A 210 0.97 13.77 4.66
N ARG A 211 0.43 13.64 5.88
CA ARG A 211 1.20 13.84 7.12
C ARG A 211 2.25 12.76 7.32
N ALA A 212 1.89 11.49 7.09
CA ALA A 212 2.81 10.37 7.18
C ALA A 212 3.93 10.49 6.13
N LEU A 213 3.61 10.89 4.89
CA LEU A 213 4.60 11.13 3.83
C LEU A 213 5.56 12.27 4.20
N TYR A 214 5.04 13.38 4.73
CA TYR A 214 5.88 14.46 5.27
C TYR A 214 6.87 13.93 6.32
N LEU A 215 6.38 13.16 7.30
CA LEU A 215 7.21 12.59 8.35
C LEU A 215 8.27 11.65 7.78
N GLN A 216 7.89 10.74 6.89
CA GLN A 216 8.84 9.81 6.28
C GLN A 216 9.93 10.53 5.47
N LEU A 217 9.57 11.53 4.68
CA LEU A 217 10.55 12.37 3.98
C LEU A 217 11.43 13.14 4.96
N ALA A 218 10.90 13.57 6.11
CA ALA A 218 11.66 14.32 7.10
C ALA A 218 12.68 13.45 7.85
N VAL A 219 12.30 12.22 8.24
CA VAL A 219 13.07 11.39 9.19
C VAL A 219 13.74 10.16 8.58
N SER A 220 13.40 9.78 7.35
CA SER A 220 13.99 8.59 6.72
C SER A 220 15.52 8.70 6.59
N PRO A 221 16.28 7.64 6.92
CA PRO A 221 17.72 7.62 6.75
C PRO A 221 18.13 7.59 5.27
N ARG A 222 17.29 7.04 4.39
CA ARG A 222 17.46 7.06 2.93
C ARG A 222 16.62 8.19 2.36
N GLN A 223 17.25 9.06 1.57
CA GLN A 223 16.60 10.26 1.02
C GLN A 223 16.56 10.16 -0.50
N PRO A 224 15.39 10.28 -1.14
CA PRO A 224 15.31 10.36 -2.60
C PRO A 224 15.86 11.70 -3.09
N GLU A 225 16.33 11.75 -4.33
CA GLU A 225 16.92 12.96 -4.94
C GLU A 225 15.92 14.12 -4.94
N VAL A 226 14.65 13.84 -5.21
CA VAL A 226 13.54 14.82 -5.25
C VAL A 226 13.08 15.30 -3.86
N ARG A 227 13.69 14.82 -2.77
CA ARG A 227 13.20 15.05 -1.40
C ARG A 227 12.96 16.51 -1.07
N SER A 228 13.92 17.38 -1.37
CA SER A 228 13.86 18.79 -0.97
C SER A 228 12.67 19.51 -1.59
N ASP A 229 12.49 19.35 -2.91
CA ASP A 229 11.39 19.97 -3.65
C ASP A 229 10.04 19.34 -3.28
N LEU A 230 10.01 18.02 -3.12
CA LEU A 230 8.79 17.31 -2.72
C LEU A 230 8.35 17.69 -1.31
N LEU A 231 9.28 17.88 -0.36
CA LEU A 231 8.97 18.39 0.98
C LEU A 231 8.31 19.77 0.91
N LEU A 232 8.80 20.66 0.05
CA LEU A 232 8.16 21.97 -0.16
C LEU A 232 6.74 21.82 -0.70
N CYS A 233 6.54 20.93 -1.67
CA CYS A 233 5.22 20.65 -2.24
C CYS A 233 4.24 20.08 -1.19
N VAL A 234 4.66 19.09 -0.40
CA VAL A 234 3.83 18.49 0.66
C VAL A 234 3.53 19.49 1.76
N VAL A 235 4.51 20.27 2.22
CA VAL A 235 4.29 21.33 3.23
C VAL A 235 3.32 22.38 2.72
N ALA A 236 3.46 22.83 1.47
CA ALA A 236 2.53 23.78 0.88
C ALA A 236 1.10 23.21 0.81
N SER A 237 0.96 21.93 0.49
CA SER A 237 -0.33 21.23 0.46
C SER A 237 -0.95 21.14 1.86
N LEU A 238 -0.19 20.72 2.87
CA LEU A 238 -0.64 20.66 4.27
C LEU A 238 -1.10 22.04 4.79
N ARG A 239 -0.40 23.12 4.41
CA ARG A 239 -0.82 24.49 4.75
C ARG A 239 -2.16 24.87 4.11
N ARG A 240 -2.38 24.48 2.85
CA ARG A 240 -3.64 24.75 2.12
C ARG A 240 -4.82 23.90 2.60
N ILE A 241 -4.56 22.74 3.18
CA ILE A 241 -5.61 21.88 3.76
C ILE A 241 -6.12 22.45 5.09
N HIS A 242 -5.25 23.09 5.88
CA HIS A 242 -5.58 23.63 7.20
C HIS A 242 -5.34 25.15 7.34
N PRO A 243 -5.91 26.00 6.47
CA PRO A 243 -5.59 27.44 6.46
C PRO A 243 -5.99 28.12 7.77
N ALA A 244 -7.12 27.73 8.37
CA ALA A 244 -7.63 28.32 9.60
C ALA A 244 -6.74 28.09 10.83
N LEU A 245 -5.88 27.05 10.82
CA LEU A 245 -4.94 26.78 11.91
C LEU A 245 -3.64 27.60 11.79
N LEU A 246 -3.45 28.29 10.66
CA LEU A 246 -2.18 28.96 10.30
C LEU A 246 -2.33 30.46 10.06
N THR A 247 -3.56 30.96 9.91
CA THR A 247 -3.88 32.38 9.89
C THR A 247 -4.11 32.87 11.33
N ARG A 248 -3.37 33.91 11.75
CA ARG A 248 -3.60 34.64 13.01
C ARG A 248 -4.76 35.62 12.88
#